data_AF-A0A1H9NT88-F1
#
_entry.id   AF-A0A1H9NT88-F1
#
_cell.length_a   1.000
_cell.length_b   1.000
_cell.length_c   1.000
_cell.angle_alpha   90.00
_cell.angle_beta   90.00
_cell.angle_gamma   90.00
#
_symmetry.space_group_name_H-M   'P 1'
#
loop_
_entity.id
_entity.type
_entity.pdbx_description
1 polymer ?
#
loop_
_entity_poly.entity_id
_entity_poly.type
_entity_poly.pdbx_seq_one_letter_code
_entity_poly.pdbx_strand_id
1 'polypeptide(L)'
;MGIYKLAATTIVIISTLFWSKIVTAKEYVSIEIYNKSNPNGKHNGMDGNWLKADREQNNEIWNQANRFNIKKQDGYLQYQDLEERCSFYKWFQQQTDSLGFETRWASAARSTTKKLKHLLNPMALVCGNSNRQIQNFVTQGNAIIFDDIWKDLKSLIENQPVKGKAAEIWDGKLLLKEQNLIEPYYQKLSRKSIRKLERSLKKENAIARLFPGYEFEGSLLSVSDRWLYGMKLMKYHLL
;
A
#
# COMPACT_ATOMS: atom_id res chain seq x y z
N MET A 1 65.80 -34.05 23.41
CA MET A 1 64.53 -34.77 23.16
C MET A 1 63.54 -34.27 24.19
N GLY A 2 62.64 -33.34 23.95
CA GLY A 2 61.71 -33.24 22.82
C GLY A 2 60.32 -33.60 23.35
N ILE A 3 59.64 -32.67 24.04
CA ILE A 3 58.22 -32.82 24.42
C ILE A 3 57.49 -31.60 23.86
N TYR A 4 56.83 -31.80 22.72
CA TYR A 4 55.89 -30.85 22.15
C TYR A 4 54.56 -30.97 22.94
N LYS A 5 54.20 -29.92 23.69
CA LYS A 5 52.82 -29.76 24.17
C LYS A 5 51.99 -29.13 23.05
N LEU A 6 51.12 -29.92 22.43
CA LEU A 6 50.05 -29.42 21.56
C LEU A 6 49.14 -28.50 22.38
N ALA A 7 49.05 -27.22 21.98
CA ALA A 7 47.99 -26.34 22.43
C ALA A 7 46.72 -26.69 21.65
N ALA A 8 45.73 -27.28 22.33
CA ALA A 8 44.42 -27.54 21.76
C ALA A 8 43.69 -26.21 21.53
N THR A 9 43.49 -25.84 20.28
CA THR A 9 42.69 -24.68 19.89
C THR A 9 41.21 -25.04 20.01
N THR A 10 40.53 -24.50 21.04
CA THR A 10 39.08 -24.62 21.19
C THR A 10 38.39 -23.79 20.11
N ILE A 11 37.82 -24.45 19.09
CA ILE A 11 36.94 -23.81 18.12
C ILE A 11 35.54 -23.72 18.76
N VAL A 12 35.13 -22.51 19.14
CA VAL A 12 33.75 -22.23 19.56
C VAL A 12 32.93 -21.96 18.30
N ILE A 13 32.16 -22.95 17.85
CA ILE A 13 31.15 -22.76 16.79
C ILE A 13 29.89 -22.21 17.46
N ILE A 14 29.69 -20.89 17.41
CA ILE A 14 28.41 -20.26 17.74
C ILE A 14 27.52 -20.39 16.50
N SER A 15 26.71 -21.44 16.44
CA SER A 15 25.65 -21.57 15.44
C SER A 15 24.42 -20.76 15.88
N THR A 16 24.38 -19.48 15.53
CA THR A 16 23.12 -18.71 15.56
C THR A 16 22.21 -19.26 14.47
N LEU A 17 21.28 -20.15 14.85
CA LEU A 17 20.09 -20.46 14.06
C LEU A 17 19.22 -19.20 13.97
N PHE A 18 19.49 -18.35 12.99
CA PHE A 18 18.49 -17.40 12.51
C PHE A 18 17.38 -18.22 11.87
N TRP A 19 16.35 -18.55 12.65
CA TRP A 19 15.05 -18.84 12.08
C TRP A 19 14.58 -17.58 11.37
N SER A 20 14.85 -17.50 10.07
CA SER A 20 14.06 -16.65 9.20
C SER A 20 12.62 -17.10 9.39
N LYS A 21 11.80 -16.24 10.00
CA LYS A 21 10.36 -16.31 9.79
C LYS A 21 10.18 -16.04 8.30
N ILE A 22 10.26 -17.09 7.48
CA ILE A 22 9.79 -17.05 6.11
C ILE A 22 8.30 -16.78 6.26
N VAL A 23 7.93 -15.52 6.08
CA VAL A 23 6.55 -15.09 5.98
C VAL A 23 6.01 -15.81 4.75
N THR A 24 5.36 -16.94 4.99
CA THR A 24 4.49 -17.61 4.02
C THR A 24 3.47 -16.56 3.57
N ALA A 25 3.26 -16.47 2.25
CA ALA A 25 2.30 -15.56 1.63
C ALA A 25 1.04 -15.44 2.48
N LYS A 26 0.70 -14.20 2.88
CA LYS A 26 -0.39 -13.93 3.84
C LYS A 26 -1.76 -14.09 3.21
N GLU A 27 -1.86 -13.79 1.92
CA GLU A 27 -2.97 -14.25 1.10
C GLU A 27 -2.74 -15.72 0.71
N TYR A 28 -3.65 -16.58 1.16
CA TYR A 28 -3.63 -17.99 0.80
C TYR A 28 -4.28 -18.18 -0.58
N VAL A 29 -3.64 -18.93 -1.48
CA VAL A 29 -4.24 -19.22 -2.80
C VAL A 29 -5.38 -20.24 -2.72
N SER A 30 -5.45 -21.04 -1.66
CA SER A 30 -6.51 -22.04 -1.45
C SER A 30 -6.71 -22.43 0.02
N ILE A 31 -7.85 -23.05 0.31
CA ILE A 31 -8.20 -23.52 1.65
C ILE A 31 -7.28 -24.65 2.13
N GLU A 32 -6.76 -25.49 1.22
CA GLU A 32 -5.83 -26.57 1.54
C GLU A 32 -4.52 -26.02 2.09
N ILE A 33 -4.00 -24.93 1.49
CA ILE A 33 -2.78 -24.28 1.98
C ILE A 33 -3.04 -23.60 3.33
N TYR A 34 -4.19 -22.94 3.48
CA TYR A 34 -4.58 -22.36 4.76
C TYR A 34 -4.63 -23.41 5.87
N ASN A 35 -5.33 -24.52 5.65
CA ASN A 35 -5.47 -25.61 6.64
C ASN A 35 -4.12 -26.27 6.95
N LYS A 36 -3.23 -26.41 5.96
CA LYS A 36 -1.88 -26.94 6.17
C LYS A 36 -1.04 -26.03 7.08
N SER A 37 -1.15 -24.72 6.91
CA SER A 37 -0.43 -23.74 7.75
C SER A 37 -1.11 -23.48 9.09
N ASN A 38 -2.43 -23.72 9.18
CA ASN A 38 -3.26 -23.44 10.34
C ASN A 38 -4.11 -24.68 10.68
N PRO A 39 -3.52 -25.80 11.12
CA PRO A 39 -4.23 -27.07 11.29
C PRO A 39 -5.37 -27.02 12.33
N ASN A 40 -5.29 -26.10 13.29
CA ASN A 40 -6.33 -25.83 14.29
C ASN A 40 -7.09 -24.52 14.02
N GLY A 41 -6.81 -23.87 12.88
CA GLY A 41 -7.44 -22.62 12.47
C GLY A 41 -8.86 -22.84 11.97
N LYS A 42 -9.66 -21.78 12.05
CA LYS A 42 -10.97 -21.72 11.40
C LYS A 42 -10.88 -20.65 10.34
N HIS A 43 -11.14 -21.04 9.09
CA HIS A 43 -11.13 -20.09 7.98
C HIS A 43 -12.36 -19.18 8.04
N ASN A 44 -12.30 -18.17 8.91
CA ASN A 44 -13.36 -17.21 9.18
C ASN A 44 -12.85 -15.77 9.29
N GLY A 45 -11.53 -15.54 9.11
CA GLY A 45 -10.91 -14.22 9.15
C GLY A 45 -10.64 -13.67 10.56
N MET A 46 -11.07 -14.35 11.62
CA MET A 46 -10.81 -13.91 13.01
C MET A 46 -9.34 -14.01 13.43
N ASP A 47 -8.52 -14.67 12.63
CA ASP A 47 -7.06 -14.78 12.78
C ASP A 47 -6.29 -13.79 11.91
N GLY A 48 -6.99 -12.95 11.14
CA GLY A 48 -6.39 -11.97 10.23
C GLY A 48 -6.00 -12.54 8.86
N ASN A 49 -6.32 -13.80 8.59
CA ASN A 49 -5.98 -14.47 7.33
C ASN A 49 -7.19 -14.51 6.38
N TRP A 50 -6.90 -14.55 5.07
CA TRP A 50 -7.91 -14.68 4.01
C TRP A 50 -7.35 -15.49 2.84
N LEU A 51 -8.23 -16.05 2.01
CA LEU A 51 -7.88 -16.55 0.69
C LEU A 51 -7.96 -15.44 -0.35
N LYS A 52 -7.21 -15.56 -1.44
CA LYS A 52 -7.35 -14.67 -2.61
C LYS A 52 -8.79 -14.50 -3.07
N ALA A 53 -9.54 -15.61 -3.10
CA ALA A 53 -10.96 -15.60 -3.45
C ALA A 53 -11.80 -14.73 -2.50
N ASP A 54 -11.50 -14.69 -1.21
CA ASP A 54 -12.24 -13.88 -0.23
C ASP A 54 -12.09 -12.39 -0.53
N ARG A 55 -10.87 -11.95 -0.83
CA ARG A 55 -10.55 -10.57 -1.19
C ARG A 55 -11.21 -10.18 -2.51
N GLU A 56 -11.09 -11.03 -3.53
CA GLU A 56 -11.66 -10.77 -4.87
C GLU A 56 -13.18 -10.70 -4.83
N GLN A 57 -13.82 -11.55 -4.01
CA GLN A 57 -15.27 -11.56 -3.80
C GLN A 57 -15.73 -10.50 -2.78
N ASN A 58 -14.80 -9.87 -2.04
CA ASN A 58 -15.09 -8.91 -0.98
C ASN A 58 -16.08 -9.47 0.06
N ASN A 59 -15.85 -10.72 0.48
CA ASN A 59 -16.76 -11.44 1.35
C ASN A 59 -16.52 -11.14 2.84
N GLU A 60 -17.27 -11.82 3.71
CA GLU A 60 -17.22 -11.58 5.15
C GLU A 60 -15.90 -12.05 5.80
N ILE A 61 -15.24 -13.08 5.27
CA ILE A 61 -13.92 -13.54 5.76
C ILE A 61 -12.89 -12.44 5.54
N TRP A 62 -12.84 -11.86 4.34
CA TRP A 62 -12.00 -10.70 4.04
C TRP A 62 -12.31 -9.51 4.97
N ASN A 63 -13.60 -9.22 5.20
CA ASN A 63 -13.99 -8.14 6.09
C ASN A 63 -13.52 -8.38 7.54
N GLN A 64 -13.65 -9.62 8.06
CA GLN A 64 -13.18 -9.97 9.40
C GLN A 64 -11.66 -9.91 9.52
N ALA A 65 -10.94 -10.42 8.51
CA ALA A 65 -9.49 -10.35 8.47
C ALA A 65 -9.00 -8.90 8.54
N ASN A 66 -9.60 -8.00 7.75
CA ASN A 66 -9.25 -6.58 7.79
C ASN A 66 -9.57 -5.93 9.15
N ARG A 67 -10.74 -6.22 9.74
CA ARG A 67 -11.13 -5.75 11.09
C ARG A 67 -10.15 -6.21 12.16
N PHE A 68 -9.63 -7.42 12.03
CA PHE A 68 -8.63 -7.96 12.94
C PHE A 68 -7.26 -7.31 12.72
N ASN A 69 -6.83 -7.18 11.46
CA ASN A 69 -5.52 -6.64 11.11
C ASN A 69 -5.39 -5.16 11.46
N ILE A 70 -6.40 -4.31 11.21
CA ILE A 70 -6.32 -2.86 11.47
C ILE A 70 -6.08 -2.52 12.94
N LYS A 71 -6.49 -3.39 13.87
CA LYS A 71 -6.27 -3.22 15.32
C LYS A 71 -4.81 -3.42 15.72
N LYS A 72 -4.03 -4.13 14.91
CA LYS A 72 -2.61 -4.44 15.17
C LYS A 72 -1.71 -3.33 14.68
N GLN A 73 -0.69 -3.00 15.47
CA GLN A 73 0.31 -1.99 15.12
C GLN A 73 1.07 -2.34 13.84
N ASP A 74 1.37 -3.63 13.65
CA ASP A 74 2.09 -4.22 12.52
C ASP A 74 1.14 -4.88 11.50
N GLY A 75 -0.15 -4.56 11.56
CA GLY A 75 -1.17 -5.14 10.67
C GLY A 75 -0.93 -4.86 9.19
N TYR A 76 -0.21 -3.78 8.86
CA TYR A 76 0.14 -3.42 7.48
C TYR A 76 1.00 -4.51 6.80
N LEU A 77 1.77 -5.29 7.56
CA LEU A 77 2.60 -6.38 7.03
C LEU A 77 1.80 -7.50 6.38
N GLN A 78 0.48 -7.55 6.58
CA GLN A 78 -0.35 -8.55 5.92
C GLN A 78 -0.59 -8.24 4.43
N TYR A 79 -0.43 -6.97 4.00
CA TYR A 79 -0.74 -6.53 2.63
C TYR A 79 0.54 -6.25 1.84
N GLN A 80 0.98 -7.27 1.10
CA GLN A 80 2.27 -7.34 0.44
C GLN A 80 2.30 -6.57 -0.87
N ASP A 81 1.22 -6.66 -1.66
CA ASP A 81 1.19 -6.13 -3.01
C ASP A 81 0.17 -5.00 -3.23
N LEU A 82 0.24 -4.42 -4.43
CA LEU A 82 -0.58 -3.30 -4.83
C LEU A 82 -2.08 -3.66 -4.92
N GLU A 83 -2.42 -4.92 -5.22
CA GLU A 83 -3.80 -5.40 -5.31
C GLU A 83 -4.43 -5.56 -3.93
N GLU A 84 -3.69 -6.15 -3.00
CA GLU A 84 -4.09 -6.33 -1.61
C GLU A 84 -4.32 -4.97 -0.95
N ARG A 85 -3.39 -4.03 -1.09
CA ARG A 85 -3.53 -2.66 -0.54
C ARG A 85 -4.66 -1.88 -1.20
N CYS A 86 -4.87 -2.03 -2.51
CA CYS A 86 -6.02 -1.44 -3.20
C CYS A 86 -7.35 -1.96 -2.62
N SER A 87 -7.41 -3.26 -2.37
CA SER A 87 -8.59 -3.92 -1.80
C SER A 87 -8.80 -3.51 -0.35
N PHE A 88 -7.72 -3.33 0.42
CA PHE A 88 -7.79 -2.78 1.77
C PHE A 88 -8.36 -1.36 1.76
N TYR A 89 -7.88 -0.46 0.90
CA TYR A 89 -8.43 0.90 0.81
C TYR A 89 -9.92 0.90 0.45
N LYS A 90 -10.37 -0.02 -0.41
CA LYS A 90 -11.79 -0.23 -0.69
C LYS A 90 -12.55 -0.61 0.59
N TRP A 91 -12.09 -1.64 1.28
CA TRP A 91 -12.73 -2.11 2.51
C TRP A 91 -12.74 -1.02 3.59
N PHE A 92 -11.62 -0.33 3.78
CA PHE A 92 -11.47 0.69 4.81
C PHE A 92 -12.46 1.83 4.58
N GLN A 93 -12.57 2.33 3.34
CA GLN A 93 -13.56 3.34 3.00
C GLN A 93 -15.00 2.84 3.28
N GLN A 94 -15.35 1.63 2.85
CA GLN A 94 -16.68 1.06 3.09
C GLN A 94 -16.99 0.94 4.59
N GLN A 95 -15.99 0.55 5.38
CA GLN A 95 -16.10 0.41 6.83
C GLN A 95 -16.27 1.78 7.49
N THR A 96 -15.47 2.78 7.14
CA THR A 96 -15.59 4.14 7.70
C THR A 96 -16.92 4.79 7.29
N ASP A 97 -17.37 4.60 6.04
CA ASP A 97 -18.68 5.09 5.57
C ASP A 97 -19.82 4.49 6.40
N SER A 98 -19.77 3.17 6.67
CA SER A 98 -20.79 2.48 7.48
C SER A 98 -20.84 2.95 8.93
N LEU A 99 -19.73 3.50 9.44
CA LEU A 99 -19.61 4.09 10.77
C LEU A 99 -19.96 5.60 10.77
N GLY A 100 -20.28 6.17 9.61
CA GLY A 100 -20.67 7.57 9.47
C GLY A 100 -19.51 8.55 9.38
N PHE A 101 -18.30 8.11 9.06
CA PHE A 101 -17.20 9.02 8.73
C PHE A 101 -17.45 9.66 7.36
N GLU A 102 -16.93 10.86 7.14
CA GLU A 102 -17.01 11.54 5.85
C GLU A 102 -15.63 11.77 5.21
N THR A 103 -14.58 11.18 5.78
CA THR A 103 -13.21 11.15 5.21
C THR A 103 -13.21 10.40 3.89
N ARG A 104 -12.43 10.87 2.92
CA ARG A 104 -12.42 10.40 1.53
C ARG A 104 -11.06 9.94 1.06
N TRP A 105 -10.04 10.05 1.90
CA TRP A 105 -8.67 9.68 1.56
C TRP A 105 -8.56 8.24 1.06
N ALA A 106 -9.19 7.26 1.73
CA ALA A 106 -9.09 5.85 1.34
C ALA A 106 -9.70 5.58 -0.05
N SER A 107 -10.79 6.24 -0.41
CA SER A 107 -11.35 6.19 -1.77
C SER A 107 -10.39 6.76 -2.82
N ALA A 108 -9.72 7.89 -2.53
CA ALA A 108 -8.72 8.48 -3.42
C ALA A 108 -7.47 7.59 -3.55
N ALA A 109 -7.01 7.00 -2.46
CA ALA A 109 -5.91 6.04 -2.42
C ALA A 109 -6.23 4.79 -3.25
N ARG A 110 -7.41 4.18 -3.07
CA ARG A 110 -7.91 3.08 -3.92
C ARG A 110 -7.88 3.46 -5.40
N SER A 111 -8.44 4.62 -5.74
CA SER A 111 -8.52 5.08 -7.13
C SER A 111 -7.13 5.27 -7.74
N THR A 112 -6.21 5.85 -6.98
CA THR A 112 -4.81 6.05 -7.37
C THR A 112 -4.11 4.72 -7.58
N THR A 113 -4.17 3.82 -6.60
CA THR A 113 -3.57 2.48 -6.64
C THR A 113 -4.08 1.69 -7.83
N LYS A 114 -5.40 1.72 -8.12
CA LYS A 114 -5.98 1.09 -9.31
C LYS A 114 -5.38 1.62 -10.61
N LYS A 115 -5.16 2.94 -10.72
CA LYS A 115 -4.49 3.55 -11.88
C LYS A 115 -3.02 3.11 -11.98
N LEU A 116 -2.30 3.10 -10.86
CA LEU A 116 -0.88 2.71 -10.82
C LEU A 116 -0.65 1.25 -11.24
N LYS A 117 -1.59 0.33 -10.99
CA LYS A 117 -1.52 -1.06 -11.48
C LYS A 117 -1.31 -1.14 -12.99
N HIS A 118 -1.88 -0.21 -13.77
CA HIS A 118 -1.69 -0.19 -15.22
C HIS A 118 -0.23 0.07 -15.63
N LEU A 119 0.54 0.79 -14.80
CA LEU A 119 1.96 1.04 -15.05
C LEU A 119 2.85 -0.19 -14.75
N LEU A 120 2.33 -1.15 -14.00
CA LEU A 120 3.02 -2.40 -13.67
C LEU A 120 2.77 -3.52 -14.70
N ASN A 121 1.75 -3.38 -15.54
CA ASN A 121 1.43 -4.37 -16.57
C ASN A 121 2.60 -4.49 -17.58
N PRO A 122 3.02 -5.71 -17.97
CA PRO A 122 4.04 -5.91 -19.01
C PRO A 122 3.78 -5.12 -20.30
N MET A 123 2.52 -5.01 -20.72
CA MET A 123 2.13 -4.22 -21.90
C MET A 123 2.43 -2.72 -21.74
N ALA A 124 2.46 -2.19 -20.52
CA ALA A 124 2.84 -0.79 -20.31
C ALA A 124 4.34 -0.55 -20.57
N LEU A 125 5.20 -1.55 -20.36
CA LEU A 125 6.60 -1.48 -20.79
C LEU A 125 6.70 -1.53 -22.31
N VAL A 126 6.00 -2.48 -22.94
CA VAL A 126 6.01 -2.68 -24.40
C VAL A 126 5.51 -1.43 -25.14
N CYS A 127 4.37 -0.87 -24.72
CA CYS A 127 3.78 0.33 -25.31
C CYS A 127 4.49 1.63 -24.90
N GLY A 128 5.56 1.56 -24.11
CA GLY A 128 6.30 2.74 -23.67
C GLY A 128 5.55 3.66 -22.69
N ASN A 129 4.45 3.20 -22.08
CA ASN A 129 3.68 3.94 -21.06
C ASN A 129 4.31 3.84 -19.66
N SER A 130 5.24 2.92 -19.46
CA SER A 130 5.99 2.74 -18.21
C SER A 130 7.49 2.53 -18.48
N ASN A 131 8.29 2.34 -17.42
CA ASN A 131 9.67 1.86 -17.45
C ASN A 131 10.03 1.23 -16.09
N ARG A 132 11.17 0.54 -15.99
CA ARG A 132 11.60 -0.13 -14.74
C ARG A 132 11.71 0.83 -13.55
N GLN A 133 12.16 2.06 -13.77
CA GLN A 133 12.27 3.07 -12.72
C GLN A 133 10.89 3.47 -12.17
N ILE A 134 9.90 3.63 -13.06
CA ILE A 134 8.50 3.89 -12.69
C ILE A 134 7.91 2.70 -11.95
N GLN A 135 8.13 1.47 -12.41
CA GLN A 135 7.63 0.28 -11.72
C GLN A 135 8.19 0.17 -10.29
N ASN A 136 9.50 0.37 -10.14
CA ASN A 136 10.14 0.38 -8.82
C ASN A 136 9.59 1.50 -7.94
N PHE A 137 9.43 2.71 -8.49
CA PHE A 137 8.83 3.84 -7.78
C PHE A 137 7.40 3.54 -7.31
N VAL A 138 6.57 2.95 -8.16
CA VAL A 138 5.19 2.58 -7.81
C VAL A 138 5.15 1.53 -6.70
N THR A 139 5.92 0.44 -6.84
CA THR A 139 5.91 -0.66 -5.87
C THR A 139 6.47 -0.22 -4.52
N GLN A 140 7.64 0.44 -4.51
CA GLN A 140 8.26 0.90 -3.26
C GLN A 140 7.48 2.05 -2.63
N GLY A 141 7.05 3.02 -3.43
CA GLY A 141 6.33 4.18 -2.94
C GLY A 141 5.00 3.82 -2.32
N ASN A 142 4.23 2.93 -2.96
CA ASN A 142 2.99 2.46 -2.38
C ASN A 142 3.20 1.67 -1.07
N ALA A 143 4.27 0.88 -0.96
CA ALA A 143 4.58 0.17 0.28
C ALA A 143 4.88 1.14 1.42
N ILE A 144 5.79 2.08 1.19
CA ILE A 144 6.22 3.02 2.23
C ILE A 144 5.07 3.91 2.69
N ILE A 145 4.23 4.38 1.76
CA ILE A 145 3.03 5.15 2.12
C ILE A 145 2.10 4.28 2.98
N PHE A 146 1.77 3.06 2.54
CA PHE A 146 0.85 2.18 3.24
C PHE A 146 1.32 1.86 4.67
N ASP A 147 2.61 1.55 4.82
CA ASP A 147 3.23 1.22 6.09
C ASP A 147 3.21 2.43 7.06
N ASP A 148 3.56 3.63 6.57
CA ASP A 148 3.65 4.85 7.40
C ASP A 148 2.29 5.35 7.90
N ILE A 149 1.26 5.26 7.06
CA ILE A 149 -0.08 5.79 7.38
C ILE A 149 -0.91 4.82 8.21
N TRP A 150 -0.46 3.57 8.38
CA TRP A 150 -1.25 2.52 9.02
C TRP A 150 -1.75 2.93 10.41
N LYS A 151 -0.88 3.58 11.19
CA LYS A 151 -1.22 4.10 12.52
C LYS A 151 -2.30 5.20 12.46
N ASP A 152 -2.30 6.01 11.41
CA ASP A 152 -3.25 7.11 11.23
C ASP A 152 -4.62 6.54 10.85
N LEU A 153 -4.66 5.52 9.99
CA LEU A 153 -5.89 4.80 9.62
C LEU A 153 -6.47 4.04 10.81
N LYS A 154 -5.63 3.34 11.58
CA LYS A 154 -6.03 2.69 12.83
C LYS A 154 -6.62 3.71 13.82
N SER A 155 -5.91 4.80 14.06
CA SER A 155 -6.37 5.86 14.95
C SER A 155 -7.70 6.44 14.50
N LEU A 156 -7.89 6.68 13.19
CA LEU A 156 -9.15 7.19 12.67
C LEU A 156 -10.33 6.28 13.03
N ILE A 157 -10.23 4.99 12.72
CA ILE A 157 -11.35 4.05 12.88
C ILE A 157 -11.64 3.68 14.34
N GLU A 158 -10.66 3.85 15.25
CA GLU A 158 -10.83 3.62 16.69
C GLU A 158 -11.50 4.80 17.42
N ASN A 159 -11.61 5.96 16.76
CA ASN A 159 -12.18 7.18 17.33
C ASN A 159 -13.60 7.47 16.80
N GLN A 160 -14.20 8.55 17.31
CA GLN A 160 -15.50 9.00 16.85
C GLN A 160 -15.46 9.44 15.37
N PRO A 161 -16.56 9.25 14.62
CA PRO A 161 -16.63 9.64 13.22
C PRO A 161 -16.24 11.09 12.96
N VAL A 162 -15.26 11.30 12.08
CA VAL A 162 -14.83 12.63 11.63
C VAL A 162 -15.68 13.05 10.44
N LYS A 163 -16.30 14.24 10.51
CA LYS A 163 -17.30 14.73 9.55
C LYS A 163 -17.04 16.15 9.05
N GLY A 164 -17.68 16.53 7.96
CA GLY A 164 -17.68 17.88 7.40
C GLY A 164 -16.27 18.45 7.20
N LYS A 165 -16.06 19.69 7.65
CA LYS A 165 -14.76 20.35 7.53
C LYS A 165 -13.64 19.65 8.30
N ALA A 166 -13.96 18.96 9.41
CA ALA A 166 -12.95 18.19 10.14
C ALA A 166 -12.44 17.00 9.31
N ALA A 167 -13.31 16.35 8.52
CA ALA A 167 -12.93 15.25 7.64
C ALA A 167 -12.01 15.74 6.51
N GLU A 168 -12.36 16.88 5.90
CA GLU A 168 -11.51 17.53 4.89
C GLU A 168 -10.12 17.89 5.44
N ILE A 169 -10.06 18.47 6.63
CA ILE A 169 -8.78 18.82 7.28
C ILE A 169 -7.97 17.56 7.60
N TRP A 170 -8.62 16.50 8.08
CA TRP A 170 -7.97 15.23 8.37
C TRP A 170 -7.36 14.61 7.10
N ASP A 171 -8.15 14.52 6.02
CA ASP A 171 -7.71 14.01 4.72
C ASP A 171 -6.56 14.83 4.15
N GLY A 172 -6.66 16.16 4.21
CA GLY A 172 -5.63 17.08 3.71
C GLY A 172 -4.32 16.97 4.49
N LYS A 173 -4.38 16.82 5.82
CA LYS A 173 -3.19 16.60 6.66
C LYS A 173 -2.52 15.27 6.36
N LEU A 174 -3.29 14.19 6.27
CA LEU A 174 -2.76 12.87 5.95
C LEU A 174 -2.13 12.87 4.56
N LEU A 175 -2.81 13.43 3.55
CA LEU A 175 -2.28 13.56 2.20
C LEU A 175 -0.97 14.36 2.17
N LEU A 176 -0.87 15.48 2.89
CA LEU A 176 0.36 16.28 2.93
C LEU A 176 1.51 15.50 3.58
N LYS A 177 1.24 14.75 4.65
CA LYS A 177 2.23 13.85 5.27
C LYS A 177 2.78 12.86 4.24
N GLU A 178 1.90 12.20 3.50
CA GLU A 178 2.29 11.23 2.45
C GLU A 178 3.06 11.87 1.31
N GLN A 179 2.65 13.06 0.85
CA GLN A 179 3.34 13.77 -0.23
C GLN A 179 4.77 14.15 0.17
N ASN A 180 4.99 14.50 1.43
CA ASN A 180 6.34 14.75 1.96
C ASN A 180 7.15 13.46 2.14
N LEU A 181 6.51 12.38 2.59
CA LEU A 181 7.15 11.06 2.74
C LEU A 181 7.70 10.54 1.40
N ILE A 182 6.91 10.67 0.32
CA ILE A 182 7.28 10.14 -1.00
C ILE A 182 8.14 11.10 -1.82
N GLU A 183 8.32 12.36 -1.39
CA GLU A 183 9.08 13.38 -2.12
C GLU A 183 10.49 12.94 -2.50
N PRO A 184 11.31 12.33 -1.60
CA PRO A 184 12.64 11.85 -1.98
C PRO A 184 12.64 10.78 -3.08
N TYR A 185 11.53 10.06 -3.26
CA TYR A 185 11.38 9.05 -4.31
C TYR A 185 11.07 9.68 -5.66
N TYR A 186 10.29 10.77 -5.68
CA TYR A 186 10.10 11.58 -6.89
C TYR A 186 11.42 12.21 -7.34
N GLN A 187 12.20 12.77 -6.42
CA GLN A 187 13.48 13.43 -6.76
C GLN A 187 14.54 12.45 -7.31
N LYS A 188 14.44 11.16 -6.99
CA LYS A 188 15.31 10.11 -7.54
C LYS A 188 14.92 9.66 -8.95
N LEU A 189 13.73 10.03 -9.44
CA LEU A 189 13.31 9.68 -10.79
C LEU A 189 14.11 10.45 -11.85
N SER A 190 14.44 9.79 -12.96
CA SER A 190 15.06 10.49 -14.08
C SER A 190 14.06 11.47 -14.70
N ARG A 191 14.56 12.54 -15.32
CA ARG A 191 13.74 13.51 -16.08
C ARG A 191 12.81 12.82 -17.09
N LYS A 192 13.29 11.74 -17.73
CA LYS A 192 12.49 10.93 -18.67
C LYS A 192 11.32 10.23 -17.98
N SER A 193 11.53 9.68 -16.78
CA SER A 193 10.49 9.01 -15.99
C SER A 193 9.46 10.01 -15.45
N ILE A 194 9.91 11.15 -14.91
CA ILE A 194 9.03 12.24 -14.45
C ILE A 194 8.15 12.72 -15.59
N ARG A 195 8.73 13.09 -16.74
CA ARG A 195 7.95 13.53 -17.90
C ARG A 195 6.94 12.49 -18.35
N LYS A 196 7.29 11.19 -18.33
CA LYS A 196 6.35 10.13 -18.70
C LYS A 196 5.15 10.06 -17.74
N LEU A 197 5.41 10.13 -16.44
CA LEU A 197 4.34 10.14 -15.42
C LEU A 197 3.48 11.40 -15.53
N GLU A 198 4.08 12.57 -15.66
CA GLU A 198 3.37 13.85 -15.79
C GLU A 198 2.44 13.85 -16.99
N ARG A 199 2.93 13.45 -18.17
CA ARG A 199 2.11 13.42 -19.40
C ARG A 199 0.92 12.48 -19.27
N SER A 200 1.11 11.35 -18.59
CA SER A 200 0.03 10.39 -18.29
C SER A 200 -1.03 11.01 -17.38
N LEU A 201 -0.61 11.68 -16.29
CA LEU A 201 -1.53 12.33 -15.34
C LEU A 201 -2.20 13.59 -15.90
N LYS A 202 -1.52 14.32 -16.78
CA LYS A 202 -2.04 15.46 -17.57
C LYS A 202 -2.93 15.02 -18.74
N LYS A 203 -3.08 13.71 -18.96
CA LYS A 203 -3.84 13.13 -20.08
C LYS A 203 -3.40 13.64 -21.46
N GLU A 204 -2.10 13.91 -21.63
CA GLU A 204 -1.58 14.46 -22.89
C GLU A 204 -1.53 13.41 -24.01
N ASN A 205 -1.53 12.12 -23.67
CA ASN A 205 -1.55 11.01 -24.60
C ASN A 205 -2.97 10.51 -24.86
N ALA A 206 -3.26 10.12 -26.11
CA ALA A 206 -4.61 9.74 -26.57
C ALA A 206 -5.26 8.65 -25.70
N ILE A 207 -4.49 7.66 -25.27
CA ILE A 207 -4.95 6.59 -24.37
C ILE A 207 -5.33 7.15 -22.99
N ALA A 208 -4.57 8.11 -22.46
CA ALA A 208 -4.80 8.69 -21.14
C ALA A 208 -6.12 9.50 -21.09
N ARG A 209 -6.51 10.14 -22.21
CA ARG A 209 -7.77 10.87 -22.35
C ARG A 209 -9.02 9.99 -22.23
N LEU A 210 -8.91 8.70 -22.54
CA LEU A 210 -10.01 7.75 -22.42
C LEU A 210 -10.33 7.38 -20.96
N PHE A 211 -9.45 7.68 -20.00
CA PHE A 211 -9.68 7.36 -18.60
C PHE A 211 -10.41 8.50 -17.86
N PRO A 212 -11.46 8.20 -17.07
CA PRO A 212 -12.16 9.20 -16.28
C PRO A 212 -11.29 9.73 -15.12
N GLY A 213 -11.63 10.94 -14.66
CA GLY A 213 -11.00 11.61 -13.52
C GLY A 213 -10.35 12.95 -13.87
N TYR A 214 -9.77 13.62 -12.88
CA TYR A 214 -9.14 14.92 -13.03
C TYR A 214 -7.82 14.83 -13.80
N GLU A 215 -7.48 15.93 -14.48
CA GLU A 215 -6.15 16.15 -15.05
C GLU A 215 -5.24 16.73 -13.97
N PHE A 216 -4.00 16.27 -13.96
CA PHE A 216 -2.98 16.85 -13.09
C PHE A 216 -2.55 18.22 -13.65
N GLU A 217 -2.41 19.21 -12.78
CA GLU A 217 -1.93 20.54 -13.12
C GLU A 217 -0.60 20.77 -12.39
N GLY A 218 0.34 21.48 -13.03
CA GLY A 218 1.64 21.80 -12.42
C GLY A 218 2.72 20.72 -12.64
N SER A 219 3.53 20.49 -11.61
CA SER A 219 4.75 19.66 -11.63
C SER A 219 4.67 18.51 -10.64
N LEU A 220 5.01 17.29 -11.07
CA LEU A 220 5.14 16.14 -10.16
C LEU A 220 6.28 16.31 -9.16
N LEU A 221 7.17 17.28 -9.33
CA LEU A 221 8.22 17.62 -8.36
C LEU A 221 7.76 18.69 -7.35
N SER A 222 6.52 19.17 -7.44
CA SER A 222 5.91 20.09 -6.47
C SER A 222 5.01 19.31 -5.51
N VAL A 223 5.39 19.27 -4.23
CA VAL A 223 4.55 18.70 -3.16
C VAL A 223 3.16 19.35 -3.15
N SER A 224 3.11 20.68 -3.34
CA SER A 224 1.87 21.45 -3.38
C SER A 224 0.97 20.99 -4.52
N ASP A 225 1.50 20.85 -5.74
CA ASP A 225 0.69 20.48 -6.91
C ASP A 225 0.12 19.07 -6.76
N ARG A 226 0.93 18.14 -6.22
CA ARG A 226 0.46 16.77 -5.91
C ARG A 226 -0.60 16.76 -4.82
N TRP A 227 -0.45 17.61 -3.80
CA TRP A 227 -1.45 17.77 -2.75
C TRP A 227 -2.78 18.31 -3.32
N LEU A 228 -2.73 19.38 -4.12
CA LEU A 228 -3.91 19.94 -4.79
C LEU A 228 -4.64 18.89 -5.63
N TYR A 229 -3.88 18.11 -6.42
CA TYR A 229 -4.45 17.03 -7.22
C TYR A 229 -5.10 15.93 -6.36
N GLY A 230 -4.48 15.53 -5.25
CA GLY A 230 -5.07 14.57 -4.32
C GLY A 230 -6.35 15.09 -3.65
N MET A 231 -6.38 16.36 -3.25
CA MET A 231 -7.60 17.01 -2.73
C MET A 231 -8.73 17.04 -3.77
N LYS A 232 -8.41 17.33 -5.04
CA LYS A 232 -9.36 17.23 -6.16
C LYS A 232 -9.90 15.80 -6.30
N LEU A 233 -9.05 14.76 -6.21
CA LEU A 233 -9.49 13.35 -6.24
C LEU A 233 -10.45 12.99 -5.10
N MET A 234 -10.33 13.64 -3.95
CA MET A 234 -11.24 13.53 -2.81
C MET A 234 -12.50 14.40 -2.95
N LYS A 235 -12.67 15.10 -4.08
CA LYS A 235 -13.79 16.01 -4.37
C LYS A 235 -13.93 17.12 -3.33
N TYR A 236 -12.81 17.60 -2.80
CA TYR A 236 -12.79 18.84 -2.03
C TYR A 236 -12.56 20.01 -2.97
N HIS A 237 -13.38 21.05 -2.81
CA HIS A 237 -13.20 22.30 -3.51
C HIS A 237 -12.21 23.15 -2.72
N LEU A 238 -11.04 23.38 -3.31
CA LEU A 238 -10.09 24.34 -2.78
C LEU A 238 -10.52 25.70 -3.31
N LEU A 239 -11.07 26.52 -2.41
CA LEU A 239 -11.37 27.94 -2.66
C LEU A 239 -10.08 28.75 -2.78
#